data_AF-A0A2V5KF65-F1
#
_entry.id   AF-A0A2V5KF65-F1
#
_cell.length_a   1.000
_cell.length_b   1.000
_cell.length_c   1.000
_cell.angle_alpha   90.00
_cell.angle_beta   90.00
_cell.angle_gamma   90.00
#
_symmetry.space_group_name_H-M   'P 1'
#
loop_
_entity.id
_entity.type
_entity.pdbx_description
1 polymer ?
#
loop_
_entity_poly.entity_id
_entity_poly.type
_entity_poly.pdbx_seq_one_letter_code
_entity_poly.pdbx_strand_id
1 'polypeptide(L)'
;MKRKLLAVVAAGAIALGGFVVVYAQPDPGGAGCAHGHAFGLGHLTEKLNLTSDQQTKVQPILDQAKPQIAAIHQEAMQKAKTVIDSTLSQIRPLLNADQQKKLDAIQKAHQDMMNAHKELHDAMQE
;
A
#
# COMPACT_ATOMS: atom_id res chain seq x y z
N MET A 1 -20.63 -51.72 35.30
CA MET A 1 -19.20 -52.05 35.10
C MET A 1 -18.72 -51.45 33.78
N LYS A 2 -17.49 -50.92 33.77
CA LYS A 2 -16.87 -50.12 32.69
C LYS A 2 -16.20 -51.01 31.64
N ARG A 3 -16.14 -50.54 30.37
CA ARG A 3 -15.05 -50.63 29.35
C ARG A 3 -15.63 -50.23 27.97
N LYS A 4 -15.39 -49.01 27.45
CA LYS A 4 -14.27 -48.56 26.57
C LYS A 4 -14.24 -49.26 25.20
N LEU A 5 -14.52 -48.53 24.11
CA LEU A 5 -13.66 -48.30 22.91
C LEU A 5 -14.51 -47.83 21.70
N LEU A 6 -13.99 -46.80 21.00
CA LEU A 6 -13.88 -46.53 19.54
C LEU A 6 -14.94 -47.11 18.58
N ALA A 7 -15.30 -46.57 17.41
CA ALA A 7 -15.09 -45.36 16.63
C ALA A 7 -15.82 -45.64 15.27
N VAL A 8 -15.87 -44.63 14.39
CA VAL A 8 -16.06 -44.72 12.91
C VAL A 8 -17.49 -44.53 12.36
N VAL A 9 -17.69 -43.29 11.92
CA VAL A 9 -18.14 -42.81 10.58
C VAL A 9 -19.22 -43.62 9.85
N ALA A 10 -20.35 -42.95 9.58
CA ALA A 10 -21.18 -43.22 8.42
C ALA A 10 -21.43 -41.92 7.65
N ALA A 11 -21.21 -42.01 6.34
CA ALA A 11 -21.19 -40.94 5.37
C ALA A 11 -22.55 -40.25 5.17
N GLY A 12 -22.51 -38.94 4.96
CA GLY A 12 -23.62 -38.18 4.38
C GLY A 12 -23.25 -37.70 2.98
N ALA A 13 -23.64 -38.46 1.96
CA ALA A 13 -23.69 -37.97 0.59
C ALA A 13 -24.96 -37.12 0.44
N ILE A 14 -24.82 -35.84 0.10
CA ILE A 14 -25.94 -35.03 -0.40
C ILE A 14 -25.56 -34.45 -1.76
N ALA A 15 -26.27 -35.02 -2.73
CA ALA A 15 -26.67 -34.56 -4.05
C ALA A 15 -26.14 -33.22 -4.60
N LEU A 16 -25.68 -33.36 -5.84
CA LEU A 16 -25.38 -32.37 -6.86
C LEU A 16 -26.39 -31.22 -6.94
N GLY A 17 -25.94 -30.01 -6.57
CA GLY A 17 -26.44 -28.74 -7.06
C GLY A 17 -25.21 -27.93 -7.49
N GLY A 18 -25.08 -27.67 -8.79
CA GLY A 18 -23.86 -27.15 -9.39
C GLY A 18 -23.39 -25.81 -8.82
N PHE A 19 -22.25 -25.82 -8.14
CA PHE A 19 -21.36 -24.66 -8.04
C PHE A 19 -19.95 -25.18 -7.83
N VAL A 20 -19.12 -25.14 -8.88
CA VAL A 20 -17.69 -25.39 -8.73
C VAL A 20 -17.10 -24.13 -8.12
N VAL A 21 -17.04 -24.05 -6.79
CA VAL A 21 -16.12 -23.09 -6.15
C VAL A 21 -14.75 -23.72 -6.20
N VAL A 22 -13.96 -23.29 -7.20
CA VAL A 22 -12.51 -23.44 -7.14
C VAL A 22 -12.07 -22.66 -5.91
N TYR A 23 -11.71 -23.35 -4.83
CA TYR A 23 -10.95 -22.74 -3.74
C TYR A 23 -9.56 -22.45 -4.28
N ALA A 24 -9.38 -21.29 -4.91
CA ALA A 24 -8.08 -20.68 -5.00
C ALA A 24 -7.67 -20.41 -3.55
N GLN A 25 -6.66 -21.14 -3.06
CA GLN A 25 -6.02 -20.82 -1.80
C GLN A 25 -5.52 -19.37 -1.90
N PRO A 26 -5.96 -18.44 -1.03
CA PRO A 26 -5.31 -17.16 -0.95
C PRO A 26 -3.95 -17.42 -0.31
N ASP A 27 -2.90 -17.39 -1.13
CA ASP A 27 -1.53 -17.32 -0.64
C ASP A 27 -1.43 -16.18 0.40
N PRO A 28 -0.86 -16.45 1.58
CA PRO A 28 -0.55 -15.44 2.58
C PRO A 28 0.68 -14.67 2.10
N GLY A 29 0.48 -13.83 1.09
CA GLY A 29 1.52 -13.10 0.41
C GLY A 29 0.89 -11.98 -0.36
N GLY A 30 0.17 -11.10 0.35
CA GLY A 30 -0.24 -9.82 -0.22
C GLY A 30 0.99 -9.20 -0.84
N ALA A 31 0.99 -9.13 -2.18
CA ALA A 31 1.97 -8.42 -2.95
C ALA A 31 1.91 -6.96 -2.49
N GLY A 32 2.72 -6.66 -1.48
CA GLY A 32 2.96 -5.32 -1.02
C GLY A 32 3.40 -4.53 -2.22
N CYS A 33 2.58 -3.54 -2.56
CA CYS A 33 2.86 -2.39 -3.41
C CYS A 33 4.17 -2.55 -4.18
N ALA A 34 4.07 -2.97 -5.45
CA ALA A 34 5.15 -2.83 -6.40
C ALA A 34 5.70 -1.42 -6.22
N HIS A 35 6.90 -1.33 -5.65
CA HIS A 35 7.53 -0.08 -5.25
C HIS A 35 7.54 0.81 -6.48
N GLY A 36 6.69 1.83 -6.47
CA GLY A 36 6.70 2.87 -7.48
C GLY A 36 8.08 3.50 -7.43
N HIS A 37 8.97 3.04 -8.30
CA HIS A 37 10.18 3.77 -8.64
C HIS A 37 9.66 5.04 -9.29
N ALA A 38 9.40 6.06 -8.47
CA ALA A 38 9.19 7.40 -8.96
C ALA A 38 10.35 7.66 -9.92
N PHE A 39 10.02 7.96 -11.18
CA PHE A 39 11.01 8.29 -12.18
C PHE A 39 11.64 9.62 -11.77
N GLY A 40 12.66 9.54 -10.92
CA GLY A 40 13.35 10.70 -10.40
C GLY A 40 14.12 11.33 -11.54
N LEU A 41 13.73 12.54 -11.93
CA LEU A 41 14.44 13.34 -12.94
C LEU A 41 15.93 13.49 -12.60
N GLY A 42 16.31 13.42 -11.33
CA GLY A 42 17.70 13.46 -10.87
C GLY A 42 18.58 12.31 -11.37
N HIS A 43 18.02 11.14 -11.70
CA HIS A 43 18.79 9.99 -12.21
C HIS A 43 18.83 9.91 -13.74
N LEU A 44 18.20 10.85 -14.45
CA LEU A 44 18.20 10.88 -15.92
C LEU A 44 19.60 11.08 -16.48
N THR A 45 20.37 11.98 -15.87
CA THR A 45 21.72 12.33 -16.32
C THR A 45 22.66 11.12 -16.27
N GLU A 46 22.57 10.35 -15.18
CA GLU A 46 23.31 9.10 -14.97
C GLU A 46 22.87 8.00 -15.93
N LYS A 47 21.55 7.74 -16.03
CA LYS A 47 21.02 6.68 -16.89
C LYS A 47 21.28 6.90 -18.38
N LEU A 48 21.41 8.16 -18.80
CA LEU A 48 21.68 8.53 -20.19
C LEU A 48 23.18 8.68 -20.50
N ASN A 49 24.06 8.45 -19.51
CA ASN A 49 25.51 8.62 -19.65
C ASN A 49 25.89 9.99 -20.25
N LEU A 50 25.24 11.06 -19.77
CA LEU A 50 25.45 12.40 -20.32
C LEU A 50 26.89 12.88 -20.09
N THR A 51 27.50 13.51 -21.09
CA THR A 51 28.79 14.19 -20.93
C THR A 51 28.68 15.39 -20.00
N SER A 52 29.81 15.89 -19.48
CA SER A 52 29.84 17.09 -18.62
C SER A 52 29.10 18.29 -19.25
N ASP A 53 29.31 18.51 -20.55
CA ASP A 53 28.65 19.59 -21.28
C ASP A 53 27.14 19.38 -21.41
N GLN A 54 26.69 18.14 -21.60
CA GLN A 54 25.28 17.80 -21.65
C GLN A 54 24.60 17.96 -20.28
N GLN A 55 25.26 17.50 -19.21
CA GLN A 55 24.77 17.67 -17.84
C GLN A 55 24.59 19.15 -17.50
N THR A 56 25.59 19.98 -17.85
CA THR A 56 25.53 21.45 -17.64
C THR A 56 24.32 22.08 -18.34
N LYS A 57 23.98 21.61 -19.54
CA LYS A 57 22.82 22.10 -20.31
C LYS A 57 21.48 21.59 -19.78
N VAL A 58 21.44 20.37 -19.24
CA VAL A 58 20.22 19.71 -18.75
C VAL A 58 19.87 20.16 -17.34
N GLN A 59 20.86 20.45 -16.49
CA GLN A 59 20.67 20.84 -15.10
C GLN A 59 19.61 21.94 -14.88
N PRO A 60 19.62 23.10 -15.58
CA PRO A 60 18.60 24.13 -15.37
C PRO A 60 17.19 23.68 -15.76
N ILE A 61 17.05 22.78 -16.76
CA ILE A 61 15.76 22.22 -17.17
C ILE A 61 15.18 21.35 -16.06
N LEU A 62 16.04 20.52 -15.43
CA LEU A 62 15.63 19.68 -14.31
C LEU A 62 15.29 20.53 -13.08
N ASP A 63 16.08 21.56 -12.78
CA ASP A 63 15.85 22.44 -11.63
C ASP A 63 14.55 23.23 -11.76
N GLN A 64 14.16 23.62 -12.98
CA GLN A 64 12.85 24.23 -13.24
C GLN A 64 11.68 23.23 -13.08
N ALA A 65 11.89 21.96 -13.39
CA ALA A 65 10.85 20.92 -13.32
C ALA A 65 10.59 20.40 -11.90
N LYS A 66 11.64 20.29 -11.07
CA LYS A 66 11.57 19.80 -9.68
C LYS A 66 10.43 20.42 -8.85
N PRO A 67 10.29 21.76 -8.72
CA PRO A 67 9.24 22.34 -7.89
C PRO A 67 7.82 22.08 -8.44
N GLN A 68 7.65 21.98 -9.77
CA GLN A 68 6.36 21.68 -10.38
C GLN A 68 5.91 20.25 -10.06
N ILE A 69 6.84 19.29 -10.15
CA ILE A 69 6.56 17.90 -9.79
C ILE A 69 6.26 17.77 -8.30
N ALA A 70 7.00 18.48 -7.45
CA ALA A 70 6.75 18.49 -6.00
C ALA A 70 5.33 19.02 -5.70
N ALA A 71 4.90 20.11 -6.34
CA ALA A 71 3.55 20.66 -6.18
C ALA A 71 2.46 19.68 -6.64
N ILE A 72 2.62 19.05 -7.80
CA ILE A 72 1.68 18.04 -8.31
C ILE A 72 1.60 16.84 -7.35
N HIS A 73 2.75 16.39 -6.85
CA HIS A 73 2.80 15.28 -5.91
C HIS A 73 2.06 15.61 -4.61
N GLN A 74 2.27 16.80 -4.05
CA GLN A 74 1.55 17.27 -2.86
C GLN A 74 0.03 17.33 -3.09
N GLU A 75 -0.42 17.90 -4.21
CA GLU A 75 -1.84 17.98 -4.55
C GLU A 75 -2.45 16.58 -4.72
N ALA A 76 -1.77 15.69 -5.45
CA ALA A 76 -2.21 14.32 -5.66
C ALA A 76 -2.31 13.54 -4.34
N MET A 77 -1.33 13.69 -3.44
CA MET A 77 -1.34 13.08 -2.11
C MET A 77 -2.53 13.56 -1.27
N GLN A 78 -2.87 14.85 -1.31
CA GLN A 78 -4.03 15.40 -0.58
C GLN A 78 -5.36 14.84 -1.12
N LYS A 79 -5.51 14.77 -2.45
CA LYS A 79 -6.69 14.18 -3.08
C LYS A 79 -6.81 12.69 -2.75
N ALA A 80 -5.71 11.94 -2.84
CA ALA A 80 -5.68 10.53 -2.48
C ALA A 80 -6.08 10.31 -1.01
N LYS A 81 -5.53 11.11 -0.09
CA LYS A 81 -5.89 11.07 1.33
C LYS A 81 -7.40 11.27 1.53
N THR A 82 -7.99 12.27 0.86
CA THR A 82 -9.42 12.55 0.96
C THR A 82 -10.27 11.35 0.53
N VAL A 83 -9.92 10.72 -0.60
CA VAL A 83 -10.62 9.53 -1.11
C VAL A 83 -10.47 8.35 -0.14
N ILE A 84 -9.27 8.12 0.37
CA ILE A 84 -8.99 7.05 1.33
C ILE A 84 -9.80 7.25 2.62
N ASP A 85 -9.77 8.45 3.21
CA ASP A 85 -10.49 8.75 4.45
C ASP A 85 -12.01 8.56 4.29
N SER A 86 -12.57 9.03 3.18
CA SER A 86 -13.99 8.84 2.84
C SER A 86 -14.35 7.36 2.67
N THR A 87 -13.49 6.59 1.98
CA THR A 87 -13.69 5.16 1.76
C THR A 87 -13.64 4.39 3.07
N LEU A 88 -12.66 4.67 3.92
CA LEU A 88 -12.53 4.03 5.23
C LEU A 88 -13.72 4.37 6.15
N SER A 89 -14.25 5.59 6.06
CA SER A 89 -15.45 5.99 6.82
C SER A 89 -16.69 5.19 6.41
N GLN A 90 -16.83 4.86 5.13
CA GLN A 90 -17.91 4.00 4.62
C GLN A 90 -17.72 2.53 4.99
N ILE A 91 -16.47 2.04 5.05
CA ILE A 91 -16.17 0.66 5.43
C ILE A 91 -16.35 0.43 6.93
N ARG A 92 -15.96 1.40 7.77
CA ARG A 92 -15.95 1.28 9.24
C ARG A 92 -17.25 0.71 9.86
N PRO A 93 -18.46 1.16 9.50
CA PRO A 93 -19.69 0.62 10.07
C PRO A 93 -19.99 -0.84 9.67
N LEU A 94 -19.32 -1.38 8.65
CA LEU A 94 -19.46 -2.77 8.21
C LEU A 94 -18.53 -3.73 8.97
N LEU A 95 -17.64 -3.18 9.79
CA LEU A 95 -16.64 -3.93 10.55
C LEU A 95 -17.15 -4.26 11.95
N ASN A 96 -16.78 -5.44 12.46
CA ASN A 96 -16.96 -5.76 13.88
C ASN A 96 -15.93 -5.01 14.76
N ALA A 97 -16.09 -5.09 16.08
CA ALA A 97 -15.28 -4.34 17.03
C ALA A 97 -13.76 -4.61 16.91
N ASP A 98 -13.36 -5.86 16.67
CA ASP A 98 -11.95 -6.22 16.57
C ASP A 98 -11.33 -5.74 15.24
N GLN A 99 -12.11 -5.78 14.16
CA GLN A 99 -11.71 -5.23 12.86
C GLN A 99 -11.59 -3.70 12.91
N GLN A 100 -12.48 -3.00 13.63
CA GLN A 100 -12.39 -1.56 13.84
C GLN A 100 -11.11 -1.17 14.59
N LYS A 101 -10.77 -1.89 15.67
CA LYS A 101 -9.50 -1.68 16.39
C LYS A 101 -8.29 -1.88 15.48
N LYS A 102 -8.33 -2.90 14.61
CA LYS A 102 -7.25 -3.13 13.64
C LYS A 102 -7.14 -2.00 12.62
N LEU A 103 -8.27 -1.49 12.12
CA LEU A 103 -8.30 -0.34 11.23
C LEU A 103 -7.70 0.91 11.89
N ASP A 104 -8.04 1.18 13.15
CA ASP A 104 -7.48 2.30 13.91
C ASP A 104 -5.96 2.21 14.06
N ALA A 105 -5.44 1.02 14.35
CA ALA A 105 -4.00 0.78 14.44
C ALA A 105 -3.29 1.02 13.10
N ILE A 106 -3.88 0.58 11.99
CA ILE A 106 -3.35 0.80 10.64
C ILE A 106 -3.34 2.30 10.32
N GLN A 107 -4.44 3.02 10.59
CA GLN A 107 -4.53 4.45 10.34
C GLN A 107 -3.51 5.23 11.18
N LYS A 108 -3.34 4.87 12.45
CA LYS A 108 -2.35 5.49 13.33
C LYS A 108 -0.93 5.24 12.84
N ALA A 109 -0.56 4.00 12.52
CA ALA A 109 0.77 3.68 12.03
C ALA A 109 1.11 4.46 10.74
N HIS A 110 0.14 4.62 9.84
CA HIS A 110 0.30 5.43 8.64
C HIS A 110 0.53 6.92 8.96
N GLN A 111 -0.25 7.49 9.89
CA GLN A 111 -0.07 8.88 10.31
C GLN A 111 1.28 9.13 10.99
N ASP A 112 1.69 8.24 11.89
CA ASP A 112 2.96 8.35 12.61
C ASP A 112 4.14 8.30 11.62
N MET A 113 4.09 7.41 10.62
CA MET A 113 5.09 7.33 9.56
C MET A 113 5.14 8.63 8.72
N MET A 114 3.99 9.18 8.35
CA MET A 114 3.91 10.44 7.59
C MET A 114 4.48 11.62 8.38
N ASN A 115 4.20 11.70 9.68
CA ASN A 115 4.74 12.73 10.56
C ASN A 115 6.25 12.58 10.72
N ALA A 116 6.75 11.38 10.97
CA ALA A 116 8.18 11.12 11.09
C ALA A 116 8.94 11.46 9.80
N HIS A 117 8.35 11.18 8.62
CA HIS A 117 8.95 11.55 7.34
C HIS A 117 9.02 13.08 7.18
N LYS A 118 7.97 13.79 7.60
CA LYS A 118 7.94 15.25 7.58
C LYS A 118 8.99 15.84 8.52
N GLU A 119 9.07 15.38 9.77
CA GLU A 119 10.07 15.82 10.75
C GLU A 119 11.49 15.59 10.25
N LEU A 120 11.77 14.42 9.66
CA LEU A 120 13.07 14.13 9.07
C LEU A 120 13.38 15.08 7.90
N HIS A 121 12.41 15.34 7.02
CA HIS A 121 12.60 16.27 5.91
C HIS A 121 12.88 17.69 6.39
N ASP A 122 12.11 18.19 7.36
CA ASP A 122 12.28 19.53 7.93
C ASP A 122 13.67 19.65 8.63
N ALA A 123 14.08 18.64 9.39
CA ALA A 123 15.40 18.60 10.05
C ALA A 123 16.59 18.53 9.07
N MET A 124 16.39 18.04 7.84
CA MET A 124 17.43 18.04 6.79
C MET A 124 17.49 19.35 6.00
N GLN A 125 16.51 20.25 6.18
CA GLN A 125 16.45 21.55 5.50
C GLN A 125 16.95 22.72 6.38
N GLU A 126 17.14 22.50 7.68
CA GLU A 126 17.82 23.42 8.63
C GLU A 126 19.35 23.22 8.64
#